data_AF-A0AAN6ED72-F1
#
_entry.id   AF-A0AAN6ED72-F1
#
_cell.length_a   1.000
_cell.length_b   1.000
_cell.length_c   1.000
_cell.angle_alpha   90.00
_cell.angle_beta   90.00
_cell.angle_gamma   90.00
#
_symmetry.space_group_name_H-M   'P 1'
#
loop_
_entity.id
_entity.type
_entity.pdbx_description
1 polymer ?
#
loop_
_entity_poly.entity_id
_entity_poly.type
_entity_poly.pdbx_seq_one_letter_code
_entity_poly.pdbx_strand_id
1 'polypeptide(L)'
;MEVFRELYILALVMQFVLSLGNRPQGTKAIYRFSVLLFTIIMIIITYVALYGVVYTAVHIDYEEGIKSLLGEEKFRDIIISMAATYGVYFIASFLYFEPWHMFTSFIQYMLWLPSSINILMVYAFCNTHDVSWGTKGDTGVANTLGNAKIKVEEDGKEVAHIPVAGNSDETNKEYEEHITELKSPRVPEENKRDAATKREDQNKSFRTRLVLSWMCSNIVLAMVISSEWFADVTTDPDSTGSHNYYLSFIFWSVAGLAVFRFIGSVWYRIRFLFHD
;
A
#
# COMPACT_ATOMS: atom_id res chain seq x y z
N MET A 1 -6.20 20.90 -17.02
CA MET A 1 -5.35 20.39 -15.91
C MET A 1 -6.09 20.37 -14.58
N GLU A 2 -6.84 21.42 -14.25
CA GLU A 2 -7.58 21.50 -12.97
C GLU A 2 -8.55 20.35 -12.75
N VAL A 3 -9.39 20.02 -13.75
CA VAL A 3 -10.32 18.89 -13.66
C VAL A 3 -9.62 17.57 -13.32
N PHE A 4 -8.42 17.31 -13.87
CA PHE A 4 -7.67 16.09 -13.58
C PHE A 4 -7.09 16.07 -12.16
N ARG A 5 -6.65 17.23 -11.66
CA ARG A 5 -6.20 17.38 -10.28
C ARG A 5 -7.36 17.10 -9.31
N GLU A 6 -8.52 17.69 -9.55
CA GLU A 6 -9.70 17.47 -8.70
C GLU A 6 -10.17 16.00 -8.75
N LEU A 7 -10.16 15.37 -9.93
CA LEU A 7 -10.47 13.94 -10.08
C LEU A 7 -9.46 13.05 -9.34
N TYR A 8 -8.17 13.40 -9.37
CA TYR A 8 -7.13 12.67 -8.63
C TYR A 8 -7.35 12.77 -7.11
N ILE A 9 -7.61 13.98 -6.60
CA ILE A 9 -7.90 14.22 -5.18
C ILE A 9 -9.15 13.45 -4.77
N LEU A 10 -10.21 13.51 -5.57
CA LEU A 10 -11.45 12.77 -5.31
C LEU A 10 -11.20 11.26 -5.25
N ALA A 11 -10.41 10.71 -6.17
CA ALA A 11 -10.06 9.29 -6.17
C ALA A 11 -9.22 8.89 -4.95
N LEU A 12 -8.32 9.77 -4.50
CA LEU A 12 -7.58 9.57 -3.25
C LEU A 12 -8.49 9.57 -2.03
N VAL A 13 -9.37 10.56 -1.90
CA VAL A 13 -10.31 10.64 -0.77
C VAL A 13 -11.23 9.43 -0.76
N MET A 14 -11.75 9.03 -1.92
CA MET A 14 -12.54 7.80 -2.07
C MET A 14 -11.77 6.59 -1.54
N GLN A 15 -10.48 6.47 -1.86
CA GLN A 15 -9.66 5.36 -1.41
C GLN A 15 -9.45 5.34 0.10
N PHE A 16 -9.24 6.50 0.71
CA PHE A 16 -9.18 6.64 2.16
C PHE A 16 -10.48 6.15 2.81
N VAL A 17 -11.64 6.60 2.32
CA VAL A 17 -12.94 6.20 2.86
C VAL A 17 -13.15 4.68 2.75
N LEU A 18 -12.83 4.09 1.59
CA LEU A 18 -12.96 2.66 1.38
C LEU A 18 -12.02 1.85 2.29
N SER A 19 -10.80 2.33 2.51
CA SER A 19 -9.79 1.63 3.30
C SER A 19 -10.05 1.59 4.81
N LEU A 20 -10.87 2.52 5.34
CA LEU A 20 -11.21 2.60 6.76
C LEU A 20 -12.31 1.62 7.17
N GLY A 21 -13.28 1.37 6.27
CA GLY A 21 -14.48 0.59 6.59
C GLY A 21 -14.58 -0.76 5.89
N ASN A 22 -13.97 -0.94 4.72
CA ASN A 22 -14.21 -2.09 3.86
C ASN A 22 -12.92 -2.85 3.51
N ARG A 23 -12.97 -4.18 3.60
CA ARG A 23 -12.00 -5.03 2.88
C ARG A 23 -12.24 -4.86 1.37
N PRO A 24 -11.20 -4.82 0.53
CA PRO A 24 -11.36 -4.60 -0.91
C PRO A 24 -12.21 -5.69 -1.60
N GLN A 25 -12.36 -6.85 -0.95
CA GLN A 25 -13.24 -7.95 -1.37
C GLN A 25 -14.74 -7.61 -1.28
N GLY A 26 -15.14 -6.69 -0.39
CA GLY A 26 -16.54 -6.31 -0.18
C GLY A 26 -17.07 -5.29 -1.20
N THR A 27 -16.19 -4.56 -1.89
CA THR A 27 -16.60 -3.51 -2.84
C THR A 27 -15.74 -3.52 -4.11
N LYS A 28 -15.72 -4.68 -4.78
CA LYS A 28 -14.89 -4.92 -5.98
C LYS A 28 -15.16 -3.92 -7.12
N ALA A 29 -16.41 -3.45 -7.26
CA ALA A 29 -16.78 -2.53 -8.34
C ALA A 29 -16.14 -1.16 -8.19
N ILE A 30 -16.24 -0.56 -6.99
CA ILE A 30 -15.63 0.75 -6.71
C ILE A 30 -14.10 0.65 -6.78
N TYR A 31 -13.52 -0.44 -6.26
CA TYR A 31 -12.09 -0.67 -6.38
C TYR A 31 -11.61 -0.74 -7.84
N ARG A 32 -12.32 -1.47 -8.71
CA ARG A 32 -12.02 -1.53 -10.15
C ARG A 32 -12.15 -0.17 -10.82
N PHE A 33 -13.16 0.61 -10.44
CA PHE A 33 -13.35 1.97 -10.93
C PHE A 33 -12.19 2.89 -10.53
N SER A 34 -11.75 2.87 -9.26
CA SER A 34 -10.60 3.65 -8.79
C SER A 34 -9.32 3.28 -9.53
N VAL A 35 -9.06 1.99 -9.75
CA VAL A 35 -7.91 1.53 -10.55
C VAL A 35 -7.99 2.07 -11.98
N LEU A 36 -9.14 1.96 -12.64
CA LEU A 36 -9.35 2.49 -14.00
C LEU A 36 -9.08 3.99 -14.07
N LEU A 37 -9.59 4.75 -13.10
CA LEU A 37 -9.39 6.20 -13.03
C LEU A 37 -7.91 6.55 -12.87
N PHE A 38 -7.19 5.88 -11.96
CA PHE A 38 -5.74 6.09 -11.81
C PHE A 38 -4.95 5.72 -13.07
N THR A 39 -5.37 4.67 -13.80
CA THR A 39 -4.78 4.31 -15.08
C THR A 39 -5.00 5.39 -16.15
N ILE A 40 -6.21 5.97 -16.26
CA ILE A 40 -6.49 7.08 -17.20
C ILE A 40 -5.62 8.29 -16.85
N ILE A 41 -5.51 8.63 -15.57
CA ILE A 41 -4.63 9.73 -15.12
C ILE A 41 -3.18 9.44 -15.48
N MET A 42 -2.70 8.21 -15.32
CA MET A 42 -1.34 7.83 -15.71
C MET A 42 -1.07 8.04 -17.20
N ILE A 43 -2.02 7.66 -18.06
CA ILE A 43 -1.91 7.85 -19.51
C ILE A 43 -1.72 9.33 -19.83
N ILE A 44 -2.53 10.19 -19.21
CA ILE A 44 -2.50 11.64 -19.44
C ILE A 44 -1.20 12.25 -18.94
N ILE A 45 -0.76 11.90 -17.72
CA ILE A 45 0.51 12.40 -17.17
C ILE A 45 1.68 11.97 -18.05
N THR A 46 1.69 10.71 -18.48
CA THR A 46 2.73 10.17 -19.37
C THR A 46 2.73 10.89 -20.72
N TYR A 47 1.55 11.13 -21.30
CA TYR A 47 1.40 11.88 -22.54
C TYR A 47 1.94 13.31 -22.41
N VAL A 48 1.56 14.04 -21.35
CA VAL A 48 2.02 15.42 -21.12
C VAL A 48 3.54 15.46 -20.91
N ALA A 49 4.09 14.50 -20.15
CA ALA A 49 5.54 14.40 -19.95
C ALA A 49 6.29 14.14 -21.27
N LEU A 50 5.83 13.17 -22.08
CA LEU A 50 6.44 12.87 -23.38
C LEU A 50 6.29 14.03 -24.36
N TYR A 51 5.11 14.66 -24.43
CA TYR A 51 4.88 15.83 -25.25
C TYR A 51 5.83 16.98 -24.85
N GLY A 52 5.99 17.24 -23.55
CA GLY A 52 6.92 18.27 -23.06
C GLY A 52 8.36 18.01 -23.51
N VAL A 53 8.84 16.77 -23.36
CA VAL A 53 10.19 16.37 -23.80
C VAL A 53 10.36 16.55 -25.31
N VAL A 54 9.40 16.08 -26.12
CA VAL A 54 9.47 16.19 -27.58
C VAL A 54 9.37 17.64 -28.04
N TYR A 55 8.47 18.42 -27.44
CA TYR A 55 8.28 19.82 -27.76
C TYR A 55 9.56 20.62 -27.50
N THR A 56 10.16 20.45 -26.32
CA THR A 56 11.43 21.09 -25.97
C THR A 56 12.56 20.62 -26.90
N ALA A 57 12.65 19.32 -27.19
CA ALA A 57 13.67 18.82 -28.11
C ALA A 57 13.56 19.45 -29.51
N VAL A 58 12.36 19.65 -30.06
CA VAL A 58 12.20 20.21 -31.42
C VAL A 58 12.48 21.71 -31.49
N HIS A 59 12.35 22.45 -30.38
CA HIS A 59 12.49 23.91 -30.36
C HIS A 59 13.85 24.40 -29.80
N ILE A 60 14.73 23.48 -29.38
CA ILE A 60 16.11 23.84 -29.00
C ILE A 60 16.93 24.07 -30.26
N ASP A 61 17.73 25.13 -30.26
CA ASP A 61 18.66 25.40 -31.34
C ASP A 61 19.84 24.42 -31.26
N TYR A 62 20.07 23.71 -32.37
CA TYR A 62 21.02 22.60 -32.44
C TYR A 62 22.42 23.05 -32.88
N GLU A 63 22.72 24.35 -32.91
CA GLU A 63 24.02 24.87 -33.37
C GLU A 63 25.23 24.20 -32.68
N GLU A 64 25.12 23.84 -31.40
CA GLU A 64 26.17 23.13 -30.64
C GLU A 64 25.90 21.61 -30.39
N GLY A 65 24.88 21.04 -31.04
CA GLY A 65 24.51 19.62 -30.90
C GLY A 65 24.03 19.24 -29.50
N ILE A 66 24.42 18.05 -29.01
CA ILE A 66 23.97 17.47 -27.72
C ILE A 66 24.30 18.38 -26.51
N LYS A 67 25.33 19.23 -26.62
CA LYS A 67 25.69 20.16 -25.54
C LYS A 67 24.63 21.24 -25.33
N SER A 68 24.01 21.71 -26.42
CA SER A 68 22.88 22.65 -26.35
C SER A 68 21.67 22.02 -25.65
N LEU A 69 21.36 20.74 -25.97
CA LEU A 69 20.29 19.99 -25.30
C LEU A 69 20.53 19.79 -23.80
N LEU A 70 21.77 19.49 -23.39
CA LEU A 70 22.12 19.34 -21.97
C LEU A 70 22.31 20.69 -21.25
N GLY A 71 22.41 21.79 -22.01
CA GLY A 71 22.46 23.16 -21.48
C GLY A 71 21.10 23.64 -20.98
N GLU A 72 20.00 23.19 -21.59
CA GLU A 72 18.65 23.48 -21.12
C GLU A 72 18.35 22.69 -19.83
N GLU A 73 18.35 23.38 -18.69
CA GLU A 73 18.32 22.76 -17.37
C GLU A 73 17.09 21.87 -17.15
N LYS A 74 15.92 22.34 -17.58
CA LYS A 74 14.66 21.59 -17.50
C LYS A 74 14.71 20.29 -18.30
N PHE A 75 15.22 20.37 -19.53
CA PHE A 75 15.31 19.21 -20.41
C PHE A 75 16.31 18.19 -19.84
N ARG A 76 17.49 18.67 -19.44
CA ARG A 76 18.54 17.86 -18.83
C ARG A 76 18.01 17.09 -17.63
N ASP A 77 17.38 17.77 -16.69
CA ASP A 77 16.95 17.15 -15.43
C ASP A 77 15.85 16.09 -15.66
N ILE A 78 14.91 16.34 -16.59
CA ILE A 78 13.88 15.35 -16.98
C ILE A 78 14.51 14.13 -17.65
N ILE A 79 15.42 14.32 -18.61
CA ILE A 79 16.05 13.21 -19.33
C ILE A 79 16.93 12.36 -18.41
N ILE A 80 17.73 12.99 -17.54
CA ILE A 80 18.57 12.28 -16.57
C ILE A 80 17.70 11.47 -15.61
N SER A 81 16.63 12.05 -15.07
CA SER A 81 15.70 11.36 -14.18
C SER A 81 15.01 10.18 -14.86
N MET A 82 14.55 10.35 -16.10
CA MET A 82 13.90 9.28 -16.88
C MET A 82 14.88 8.16 -17.24
N ALA A 83 16.10 8.51 -17.65
CA ALA A 83 17.17 7.55 -17.93
C ALA A 83 17.57 6.78 -16.66
N ALA A 84 17.65 7.45 -15.52
CA ALA A 84 17.94 6.81 -14.25
C ALA A 84 16.77 5.91 -13.77
N THR A 85 15.53 6.31 -13.99
CA THR A 85 14.36 5.56 -13.54
C THR A 85 14.09 4.34 -14.42
N TYR A 86 14.09 4.50 -15.74
CA TYR A 86 13.72 3.43 -16.68
C TYR A 86 14.92 2.82 -17.40
N GLY A 87 15.91 3.63 -17.77
CA GLY A 87 17.12 3.16 -18.45
C GLY A 87 17.94 2.22 -17.57
N VAL A 88 18.04 2.49 -16.28
CA VAL A 88 18.68 1.57 -15.31
C VAL A 88 17.96 0.22 -15.26
N TYR A 89 16.63 0.19 -15.22
CA TYR A 89 15.89 -1.08 -15.26
C TYR A 89 16.12 -1.82 -16.57
N PHE A 90 16.14 -1.11 -17.70
CA PHE A 90 16.44 -1.71 -18.99
C PHE A 90 17.84 -2.35 -19.00
N ILE A 91 18.89 -1.59 -18.64
CA ILE A 91 20.28 -2.09 -18.58
C ILE A 91 20.41 -3.26 -17.59
N ALA A 92 19.81 -3.14 -16.41
CA ALA A 92 19.82 -4.20 -15.41
C ALA A 92 19.15 -5.48 -15.93
N SER A 93 18.07 -5.37 -16.69
CA SER A 93 17.39 -6.54 -17.25
C SER A 93 18.28 -7.35 -18.20
N PHE A 94 19.12 -6.67 -18.99
CA PHE A 94 20.12 -7.33 -19.83
C PHE A 94 21.27 -7.92 -19.01
N LEU A 95 21.73 -7.23 -17.95
CA LEU A 95 22.76 -7.75 -17.05
C LEU A 95 22.36 -9.07 -16.37
N TYR A 96 21.06 -9.25 -16.13
CA TYR A 96 20.48 -10.46 -15.56
C TYR A 96 20.00 -11.48 -16.61
N PHE A 97 20.18 -11.20 -17.91
CA PHE A 97 19.78 -12.06 -19.03
C PHE A 97 18.27 -12.34 -19.14
N GLU A 98 17.42 -11.48 -18.59
CA GLU A 98 15.96 -11.65 -18.63
C GLU A 98 15.25 -10.38 -19.14
N PRO A 99 15.56 -9.85 -20.34
CA PRO A 99 15.00 -8.57 -20.81
C PRO A 99 13.51 -8.63 -21.15
N TRP A 100 12.91 -9.81 -21.27
CA TRP A 100 11.57 -9.98 -21.82
C TRP A 100 10.47 -9.26 -21.04
N HIS A 101 10.58 -9.19 -19.72
CA HIS A 101 9.59 -8.50 -18.89
C HIS A 101 9.47 -6.99 -19.22
N MET A 102 10.56 -6.36 -19.70
CA MET A 102 10.53 -4.97 -20.15
C MET A 102 9.74 -4.79 -21.45
N PHE A 103 9.64 -5.82 -22.29
CA PHE A 103 8.89 -5.74 -23.55
C PHE A 103 7.44 -6.19 -23.42
N THR A 104 7.18 -7.19 -22.58
CA THR A 104 5.83 -7.78 -22.44
C THR A 104 4.95 -7.08 -21.42
N SER A 105 5.56 -6.53 -20.36
CA SER A 105 4.85 -6.14 -19.13
C SER A 105 5.09 -4.70 -18.68
N PHE A 106 6.04 -3.97 -19.30
CA PHE A 106 6.44 -2.64 -18.86
C PHE A 106 5.32 -1.60 -18.98
N ILE A 107 4.56 -1.62 -20.08
CA ILE A 107 3.45 -0.68 -20.29
C ILE A 107 2.35 -0.95 -19.25
N GLN A 108 1.97 -2.21 -19.02
CA GLN A 108 0.97 -2.56 -18.01
C GLN A 108 1.45 -2.16 -16.61
N TYR A 109 2.73 -2.35 -16.31
CA TYR A 109 3.35 -1.90 -15.07
C TYR A 109 3.28 -0.38 -14.89
N MET A 110 3.64 0.40 -15.93
CA MET A 110 3.52 1.86 -15.92
C MET A 110 2.09 2.30 -15.64
N LEU A 111 1.11 1.73 -16.34
CA LEU A 111 -0.31 2.06 -16.15
C LEU A 111 -0.85 1.70 -14.77
N TRP A 112 -0.24 0.72 -14.10
CA TRP A 112 -0.60 0.28 -12.75
C TRP A 112 0.10 1.08 -11.65
N LEU A 113 1.19 1.80 -11.94
CA LEU A 113 2.00 2.49 -10.94
C LEU A 113 1.18 3.40 -10.01
N PRO A 114 0.30 4.30 -10.48
CA PRO A 114 -0.44 5.18 -9.56
C PRO A 114 -1.41 4.41 -8.66
N SER A 115 -1.92 3.27 -9.11
CA SER A 115 -2.69 2.38 -8.24
C SER A 115 -1.78 1.78 -7.17
N SER A 116 -0.59 1.30 -7.52
CA SER A 116 0.37 0.78 -6.53
C SER A 116 0.77 1.83 -5.49
N ILE A 117 0.98 3.08 -5.90
CA ILE A 117 1.43 4.16 -5.02
C ILE A 117 0.28 4.63 -4.13
N ASN A 118 -0.93 4.77 -4.67
CA ASN A 118 -2.04 5.37 -3.91
C ASN A 118 -2.91 4.31 -3.23
N ILE A 119 -3.39 3.33 -4.01
CA ILE A 119 -4.33 2.33 -3.52
C ILE A 119 -3.68 1.42 -2.49
N LEU A 120 -2.54 0.82 -2.83
CA LEU A 120 -1.88 -0.15 -1.96
C LEU A 120 -1.34 0.52 -0.69
N MET A 121 -0.72 1.70 -0.80
CA MET A 121 -0.17 2.41 0.35
C MET A 121 -1.27 2.83 1.34
N VAL A 122 -2.35 3.44 0.86
CA VAL A 122 -3.48 3.84 1.72
C VAL A 122 -4.04 2.61 2.43
N TYR A 123 -4.26 1.50 1.71
CA TYR A 123 -4.73 0.27 2.34
C TYR A 123 -3.75 -0.32 3.34
N ALA A 124 -2.44 -0.25 3.09
CA ALA A 124 -1.41 -0.74 4.00
C ALA A 124 -1.39 0.04 5.32
N PHE A 125 -1.43 1.37 5.26
CA PHE A 125 -1.47 2.21 6.47
C PHE A 125 -2.79 2.07 7.22
N CYS A 126 -3.93 2.11 6.52
CA CYS A 126 -5.25 1.99 7.12
C CYS A 126 -5.56 0.59 7.66
N ASN A 127 -4.81 -0.45 7.26
CA ASN A 127 -4.99 -1.81 7.76
C ASN A 127 -3.83 -2.35 8.60
N THR A 128 -2.88 -1.51 9.04
CA THR A 128 -1.73 -1.93 9.87
C THR A 128 -2.11 -2.70 11.16
N HIS A 129 -3.29 -2.45 11.72
CA HIS A 129 -3.82 -3.19 12.88
C HIS A 129 -4.11 -4.69 12.60
N ASP A 130 -4.34 -5.07 11.35
CA ASP A 130 -4.70 -6.43 10.91
C ASP A 130 -3.43 -7.21 10.54
N VAL A 131 -2.64 -7.59 11.55
CA VAL A 131 -1.39 -8.37 11.41
C VAL A 131 -1.66 -9.87 11.24
N SER A 132 -2.87 -10.27 10.82
CA SER A 132 -3.18 -11.68 10.53
C SER A 132 -2.69 -12.14 9.14
N TRP A 133 -1.94 -11.30 8.43
CA TRP A 133 -1.22 -11.70 7.22
C TRP A 133 -0.22 -12.81 7.55
N GLY A 134 -0.57 -14.05 7.18
CA GLY A 134 0.20 -15.25 7.46
C GLY A 134 -0.51 -16.32 8.30
N THR A 135 -1.63 -15.97 8.96
CA THR A 135 -2.42 -16.91 9.79
C THR A 135 -3.91 -16.93 9.45
N LYS A 136 -4.36 -16.17 8.45
CA LYS A 136 -5.77 -16.09 7.97
C LYS A 136 -6.38 -17.42 7.50
N GLY A 137 -5.60 -18.50 7.36
CA GLY A 137 -6.08 -19.85 7.08
C GLY A 137 -6.40 -20.67 8.34
N ASP A 138 -5.96 -20.20 9.52
CA ASP A 138 -6.32 -20.80 10.81
C ASP A 138 -7.61 -20.15 11.31
N THR A 139 -8.72 -20.43 10.62
CA THR A 139 -10.05 -20.27 11.21
C THR A 139 -10.27 -21.43 12.18
N GLY A 140 -9.45 -21.49 13.23
CA GLY A 140 -9.77 -22.27 14.41
C GLY A 140 -11.12 -21.77 14.90
N VAL A 141 -12.15 -22.58 14.67
CA VAL A 141 -13.49 -22.40 15.21
C VAL A 141 -13.31 -21.98 16.66
N ALA A 142 -13.75 -20.77 17.00
CA ALA A 142 -13.82 -20.34 18.38
C ALA A 142 -14.75 -21.35 19.07
N ASN A 143 -14.15 -22.35 19.70
CA ASN A 143 -14.78 -23.47 20.40
C ASN A 143 -15.37 -22.94 21.71
N THR A 144 -16.23 -21.94 21.64
CA THR A 144 -16.83 -21.26 22.80
C THR A 144 -18.24 -21.75 23.11
N LEU A 145 -18.76 -22.74 22.38
CA LEU A 145 -19.90 -23.53 22.83
C LEU A 145 -19.45 -24.98 23.03
N GLY A 146 -19.70 -25.53 24.20
CA GLY A 146 -19.19 -26.83 24.67
C GLY A 146 -19.30 -27.91 23.61
N ASN A 147 -18.15 -28.35 23.10
CA ASN A 147 -18.08 -29.40 22.10
C ASN A 147 -18.55 -30.73 22.70
N ALA A 148 -19.64 -31.29 22.17
CA ALA A 148 -19.98 -32.68 22.40
C ALA A 148 -18.80 -33.53 21.89
N LYS A 149 -18.20 -34.32 22.78
CA LYS A 149 -17.08 -35.20 22.42
C LYS A 149 -17.66 -36.37 21.61
N ILE A 150 -17.54 -36.30 20.29
CA ILE A 150 -17.83 -37.42 19.40
C ILE A 150 -16.73 -38.44 19.59
N LYS A 151 -17.08 -39.65 20.04
CA LYS A 151 -16.18 -40.79 20.07
C LYS A 151 -16.65 -41.79 19.01
N VAL A 152 -15.70 -42.32 18.25
CA VAL A 152 -15.96 -43.40 17.28
C VAL A 152 -15.78 -44.71 18.03
N GLU A 153 -16.84 -45.50 18.12
CA GLU A 153 -16.77 -46.86 18.66
C GLU A 153 -16.15 -47.83 17.63
N GLU A 154 -15.66 -48.98 18.07
CA GLU A 154 -14.96 -49.99 17.24
C GLU A 154 -15.77 -50.50 16.03
N ASP A 155 -17.09 -50.28 16.01
CA ASP A 155 -18.01 -50.68 14.92
C ASP A 155 -18.23 -49.57 13.86
N GLY A 156 -17.46 -48.49 13.90
CA GLY A 156 -17.45 -47.45 12.85
C GLY A 156 -18.65 -46.49 12.85
N LYS A 157 -19.46 -46.47 13.91
CA LYS A 157 -20.54 -45.48 14.10
C LYS A 157 -20.04 -44.29 14.93
N GLU A 158 -20.28 -43.08 14.42
CA GLU A 158 -20.04 -41.83 15.14
C GLU A 158 -21.17 -41.58 16.14
N VAL A 159 -20.86 -41.58 17.44
CA VAL A 159 -21.85 -41.33 18.49
C VAL A 159 -21.44 -40.08 19.28
N ALA A 160 -22.35 -39.09 19.32
CA ALA A 160 -22.16 -37.89 20.12
C ALA A 160 -22.60 -38.18 21.56
N HIS A 161 -21.65 -38.21 22.50
CA HIS A 161 -21.98 -38.28 23.92
C HIS A 161 -22.52 -36.92 24.37
N ILE A 162 -23.84 -36.78 24.31
CA ILE A 162 -24.56 -35.72 25.02
C ILE A 162 -24.94 -36.32 26.38
N PRO A 163 -24.47 -35.79 27.51
CA PRO A 163 -24.99 -36.20 28.81
C PRO A 163 -26.45 -35.75 28.87
N VAL A 164 -27.36 -36.70 28.66
CA VAL A 164 -28.79 -36.51 28.89
C VAL A 164 -29.09 -37.31 30.15
N ALA A 165 -29.61 -36.66 31.19
CA ALA A 165 -30.02 -37.32 32.42
C ALA A 165 -30.99 -38.47 32.10
N GLY A 166 -30.62 -39.68 32.49
CA GLY A 166 -31.33 -40.90 32.07
C GLY A 166 -32.55 -41.22 32.94
N ASN A 167 -32.66 -40.60 34.12
CA ASN A 167 -33.67 -40.90 35.12
C ASN A 167 -34.26 -39.63 35.76
N SER A 168 -35.53 -39.67 36.17
CA SER A 168 -36.24 -38.50 36.72
C SER A 168 -35.59 -37.93 37.99
N ASP A 169 -35.00 -38.80 38.80
CA ASP A 169 -34.35 -38.41 40.06
C ASP A 169 -33.03 -37.65 39.82
N GLU A 170 -32.29 -38.02 38.77
CA GLU A 170 -31.06 -37.30 38.37
C GLU A 170 -31.40 -35.91 37.83
N THR A 171 -32.46 -35.81 37.01
CA THR A 171 -32.96 -34.51 36.51
C THR A 171 -33.40 -33.60 37.65
N ASN A 172 -34.08 -34.15 38.66
CA ASN A 172 -34.52 -33.35 39.80
C ASN A 172 -33.35 -32.88 40.65
N LYS A 173 -32.32 -33.72 40.80
CA LYS A 173 -31.08 -33.35 41.49
C LYS A 173 -30.30 -32.25 40.76
N GLU A 174 -30.12 -32.36 39.45
CA GLU A 174 -29.50 -31.31 38.63
C GLU A 174 -30.31 -30.00 38.70
N TYR A 175 -31.64 -30.09 38.68
CA TYR A 175 -32.53 -28.94 38.83
C TYR A 175 -32.37 -28.23 40.19
N GLU A 176 -32.31 -28.99 41.28
CA GLU A 176 -32.08 -28.44 42.63
C GLU A 176 -30.68 -27.81 42.78
N GLU A 177 -29.66 -28.42 42.18
CA GLU A 177 -28.29 -27.88 42.12
C GLU A 177 -28.27 -26.53 41.37
N HIS A 178 -28.93 -26.44 40.21
CA HIS A 178 -29.04 -25.19 39.45
C HIS A 178 -29.85 -24.11 40.17
N ILE A 179 -30.93 -24.46 40.87
CA ILE A 179 -31.66 -23.49 41.71
C ILE A 179 -30.75 -22.94 42.82
N THR A 180 -29.92 -23.79 43.41
CA THR A 180 -29.00 -23.40 44.48
C THR A 180 -27.92 -22.47 43.95
N GLU A 181 -27.39 -22.76 42.76
CA GLU A 181 -26.44 -21.91 42.04
C GLU A 181 -27.05 -20.53 41.70
N LEU A 182 -28.29 -20.50 41.20
CA LEU A 182 -29.02 -19.26 40.88
C LEU A 182 -29.36 -18.41 42.12
N LYS A 183 -29.53 -19.04 43.29
CA LYS A 183 -29.76 -18.35 44.57
C LYS A 183 -28.48 -17.74 45.14
N SER A 184 -27.31 -18.21 44.71
CA SER A 184 -26.05 -17.61 45.13
C SER A 184 -25.87 -16.23 44.46
N PRO A 185 -25.48 -15.18 45.19
CA PRO A 185 -25.17 -13.90 44.56
C PRO A 185 -24.06 -14.11 43.55
N ARG A 186 -24.28 -13.73 42.28
CA ARG A 186 -23.21 -13.73 41.27
C ARG A 186 -22.06 -12.90 41.81
N VAL A 187 -20.93 -13.55 42.08
CA VAL A 187 -19.68 -12.86 42.33
C VAL A 187 -19.46 -11.97 41.11
N PRO A 188 -19.31 -10.64 41.26
CA PRO A 188 -19.01 -9.79 40.13
C PRO A 188 -17.68 -10.27 39.56
N GLU A 189 -17.74 -10.97 38.44
CA GLU A 189 -16.55 -11.30 37.68
C GLU A 189 -15.90 -9.95 37.35
N GLU A 190 -14.73 -9.70 37.93
CA GLU A 190 -13.84 -8.68 37.38
C GLU A 190 -13.63 -9.10 35.92
N ASN A 191 -14.35 -8.43 35.01
CA ASN A 191 -14.12 -8.50 33.58
C ASN A 191 -12.75 -7.85 33.33
N LYS A 192 -11.67 -8.53 33.75
CA LYS A 192 -10.31 -8.24 33.31
C LYS A 192 -10.35 -8.52 31.83
N ARG A 193 -10.43 -7.43 31.08
CA ARG A 193 -10.43 -7.42 29.63
C ARG A 193 -9.43 -8.46 29.16
N ASP A 194 -9.91 -9.44 28.40
CA ASP A 194 -9.07 -10.53 27.91
C ASP A 194 -7.79 -9.93 27.27
N ALA A 195 -6.65 -10.55 27.54
CA ALA A 195 -5.36 -10.10 27.03
C ALA A 195 -5.39 -9.96 25.49
N ALA A 196 -6.18 -10.80 24.82
CA ALA A 196 -6.46 -10.72 23.40
C ALA A 196 -7.17 -9.41 23.02
N THR A 197 -8.28 -9.09 23.67
CA THR A 197 -9.05 -7.84 23.43
C THR A 197 -8.22 -6.59 23.73
N LYS A 198 -7.41 -6.61 24.79
CA LYS A 198 -6.50 -5.50 25.13
C LYS A 198 -5.46 -5.27 24.03
N ARG A 199 -4.89 -6.33 23.47
CA ARG A 199 -3.90 -6.27 22.39
C ARG A 199 -4.54 -5.79 21.07
N GLU A 200 -5.76 -6.24 20.77
CA GLU A 200 -6.51 -5.81 19.60
C GLU A 200 -6.79 -4.29 19.64
N ASP A 201 -7.20 -3.77 20.79
CA ASP A 201 -7.44 -2.33 20.96
C ASP A 201 -6.15 -1.51 20.87
N GLN A 202 -5.04 -2.03 21.40
CA GLN A 202 -3.72 -1.40 21.23
C GLN A 202 -3.32 -1.32 19.75
N ASN A 203 -3.55 -2.39 18.98
CA ASN A 203 -3.28 -2.41 17.54
C ASN A 203 -4.16 -1.42 16.77
N LYS A 204 -5.46 -1.36 17.10
CA LYS A 204 -6.40 -0.38 16.51
C LYS A 204 -5.98 1.06 16.83
N SER A 205 -5.58 1.33 18.07
CA SER A 205 -5.09 2.65 18.50
C SER A 205 -3.76 3.03 17.83
N PHE A 206 -2.84 2.08 17.69
CA PHE A 206 -1.59 2.27 16.95
C PHE A 206 -1.85 2.65 15.50
N ARG A 207 -2.70 1.90 14.79
CA ARG A 207 -3.15 2.25 13.43
C ARG A 207 -3.65 3.69 13.37
N THR A 208 -4.58 4.08 14.24
CA THR A 208 -5.17 5.42 14.18
C THR A 208 -4.12 6.50 14.34
N ARG A 209 -3.19 6.34 15.30
CA ARG A 209 -2.08 7.30 15.49
C ARG A 209 -1.14 7.36 14.29
N LEU A 210 -0.80 6.20 13.72
CA LEU A 210 0.07 6.10 12.54
C LEU A 210 -0.57 6.78 11.33
N VAL A 211 -1.83 6.44 11.01
CA VAL A 211 -2.56 7.00 9.87
C VAL A 211 -2.77 8.51 10.04
N LEU A 212 -3.11 8.98 11.24
CA LEU A 212 -3.24 10.42 11.51
C LEU A 212 -1.91 11.15 11.34
N SER A 213 -0.81 10.64 11.90
CA SER A 213 0.52 11.25 11.75
C SER A 213 0.97 11.29 10.28
N TRP A 214 0.76 10.19 9.55
CA TRP A 214 1.05 10.11 8.13
C TRP A 214 0.20 11.07 7.29
N MET A 215 -1.10 11.16 7.54
CA MET A 215 -1.99 12.07 6.83
C MET A 215 -1.64 13.54 7.12
N CYS A 216 -1.45 13.89 8.40
CA CYS A 216 -1.07 15.25 8.79
C CYS A 216 0.26 15.69 8.17
N SER A 217 1.27 14.81 8.14
CA SER A 217 2.56 15.13 7.50
C SER A 217 2.44 15.36 5.99
N ASN A 218 1.62 14.57 5.28
CA ASN A 218 1.35 14.80 3.85
C ASN A 218 0.57 16.09 3.60
N ILE A 219 -0.41 16.42 4.46
CA ILE A 219 -1.16 17.67 4.35
C ILE A 219 -0.24 18.88 4.58
N VAL A 220 0.62 18.84 5.61
CA VAL A 220 1.62 19.88 5.87
C VAL A 220 2.56 20.03 4.67
N LEU A 221 3.05 18.92 4.11
CA LEU A 221 3.91 18.94 2.93
C LEU A 221 3.20 19.59 1.72
N ALA A 222 1.96 19.21 1.45
CA ALA A 222 1.17 19.78 0.35
C ALA A 222 0.92 21.29 0.54
N MET A 223 0.63 21.73 1.76
CA MET A 223 0.47 23.15 2.08
C MET A 223 1.76 23.95 1.86
N VAL A 224 2.91 23.42 2.29
CA VAL A 224 4.21 24.08 2.10
C VAL A 224 4.53 24.22 0.61
N ILE A 225 4.45 23.13 -0.16
CA ILE A 225 4.78 23.14 -1.59
C ILE A 225 3.84 24.03 -2.39
N SER A 226 2.59 24.18 -1.96
CA SER A 226 1.57 25.01 -2.63
C SER A 226 1.60 26.48 -2.18
N SER A 227 2.46 26.85 -1.23
CA SER A 227 2.54 28.23 -0.73
C SER A 227 3.28 29.15 -1.71
N GLU A 228 2.84 30.41 -1.80
CA GLU A 228 3.50 31.43 -2.64
C GLU A 228 4.96 31.65 -2.21
N TRP A 229 5.20 31.69 -0.89
CA TRP A 229 6.55 31.78 -0.33
C TRP A 229 7.48 30.67 -0.84
N PHE A 230 7.00 29.42 -0.92
CA PHE A 230 7.80 28.31 -1.41
C PHE A 230 8.05 28.41 -2.92
N ALA A 231 7.06 28.87 -3.68
CA ALA A 231 7.22 29.11 -5.11
C ALA A 231 8.29 30.18 -5.39
N ASP A 232 8.30 31.28 -4.63
CA ASP A 232 9.29 32.36 -4.76
C ASP A 232 10.71 31.90 -4.40
N VAL A 233 10.86 31.08 -3.35
CA VAL A 233 12.17 30.56 -2.94
C VAL A 233 12.72 29.53 -3.93
N THR A 234 11.86 28.79 -4.61
CA THR A 234 12.27 27.65 -5.46
C THR A 234 12.27 27.94 -6.95
N THR A 235 11.81 29.11 -7.37
CA THR A 235 11.72 29.48 -8.78
C THR A 235 12.65 30.66 -9.06
N ASP A 236 13.53 30.51 -10.04
CA ASP A 236 14.42 31.60 -10.45
C ASP A 236 13.66 32.65 -11.30
N PRO A 237 13.56 33.91 -10.86
CA PRO A 237 12.88 34.97 -11.60
C PRO A 237 13.57 35.34 -12.93
N ASP A 238 14.87 35.06 -13.08
CA ASP A 238 15.66 35.47 -14.26
C ASP A 238 15.77 34.39 -15.34
N SER A 239 15.18 33.20 -15.12
CA SER A 239 15.20 32.11 -16.09
C SER A 239 14.08 32.24 -17.13
N THR A 240 14.44 32.27 -18.42
CA THR A 240 13.53 32.42 -19.60
C THR A 240 12.49 31.30 -19.74
N GLY A 241 12.53 30.32 -18.84
CA GLY A 241 11.37 29.52 -18.50
C GLY A 241 11.53 29.02 -17.08
N SER A 242 11.04 29.75 -16.08
CA SER A 242 10.73 29.33 -14.69
C SER A 242 11.34 27.97 -14.29
N HIS A 243 12.65 27.92 -14.10
CA HIS A 243 13.36 26.75 -13.60
C HIS A 243 13.03 26.57 -12.12
N ASN A 244 12.62 25.36 -11.72
CA ASN A 244 12.18 25.07 -10.37
C ASN A 244 13.20 24.18 -9.65
N TYR A 245 13.98 24.78 -8.75
CA TYR A 245 15.05 24.12 -8.00
C TYR A 245 14.55 22.93 -7.17
N TYR A 246 13.31 22.97 -6.67
CA TYR A 246 12.72 21.87 -5.93
C TYR A 246 12.47 20.65 -6.83
N LEU A 247 11.97 20.85 -8.04
CA LEU A 247 11.77 19.77 -9.00
C LEU A 247 13.11 19.17 -9.45
N SER A 248 14.12 20.00 -9.72
CA SER A 248 15.48 19.56 -10.02
C SER A 248 16.07 18.73 -8.89
N PHE A 249 15.93 19.17 -7.64
CA PHE A 249 16.37 18.41 -6.48
C PHE A 249 15.73 17.02 -6.41
N ILE A 250 14.42 16.91 -6.67
CA ILE A 250 13.73 15.61 -6.72
C ILE A 250 14.30 14.74 -7.83
N PHE A 251 14.45 15.27 -9.05
CA PHE A 251 14.97 14.53 -10.19
C PHE A 251 16.38 13.99 -9.96
N TRP A 252 17.28 14.82 -9.43
CA TRP A 252 18.64 14.39 -9.08
C TRP A 252 18.67 13.42 -7.90
N SER A 253 17.79 13.59 -6.91
CA SER A 253 17.67 12.64 -5.79
C SER A 253 17.21 11.26 -6.25
N VAL A 254 16.18 11.21 -7.12
CA VAL A 254 15.70 9.96 -7.73
C VAL A 254 16.81 9.31 -8.56
N ALA A 255 17.54 10.09 -9.34
CA ALA A 255 18.66 9.59 -10.12
C ALA A 255 19.78 9.00 -9.23
N GLY A 256 20.14 9.70 -8.15
CA GLY A 256 21.14 9.22 -7.18
C GLY A 256 20.72 7.90 -6.51
N LEU A 257 19.46 7.80 -6.08
CA LEU A 257 18.92 6.57 -5.48
C LEU A 257 18.86 5.40 -6.49
N ALA A 258 18.53 5.69 -7.75
CA ALA A 258 18.52 4.69 -8.82
C ALA A 258 19.94 4.15 -9.10
N VAL A 259 20.95 5.02 -9.16
CA VAL A 259 22.35 4.64 -9.30
C VAL A 259 22.82 3.81 -8.10
N PHE A 260 22.47 4.22 -6.88
CA PHE A 260 22.79 3.44 -5.68
C PHE A 260 22.20 2.02 -5.73
N ARG A 261 20.92 1.89 -6.11
CA ARG A 261 20.29 0.58 -6.33
C ARG A 261 20.98 -0.23 -7.41
N PHE A 262 21.39 0.41 -8.51
CA PHE A 262 22.08 -0.26 -9.62
C PHE A 262 23.46 -0.78 -9.21
N ILE A 263 24.24 0.00 -8.46
CA ILE A 263 25.52 -0.46 -7.90
C ILE A 263 25.30 -1.70 -7.03
N GLY A 264 24.26 -1.69 -6.19
CA GLY A 264 23.88 -2.85 -5.38
C GLY A 264 23.51 -4.08 -6.21
N SER A 265 22.76 -3.92 -7.30
CA SER A 265 22.40 -5.05 -8.18
C SER A 265 23.59 -5.60 -8.95
N VAL A 266 24.47 -4.73 -9.47
CA VAL A 266 25.72 -5.12 -10.12
C VAL A 266 26.62 -5.86 -9.14
N TRP A 267 26.79 -5.34 -7.92
CA TRP A 267 27.58 -6.01 -6.87
C TRP A 267 27.05 -7.40 -6.54
N TYR A 268 25.73 -7.55 -6.39
CA TYR A 268 25.10 -8.86 -6.17
C TYR A 268 25.39 -9.83 -7.32
N ARG A 269 25.26 -9.37 -8.57
CA ARG A 269 25.50 -10.22 -9.75
C ARG A 269 26.96 -10.64 -9.88
N ILE A 270 27.89 -9.73 -9.58
CA ILE A 270 29.33 -10.01 -9.52
C ILE A 270 29.61 -11.07 -8.45
N ARG A 271 29.10 -10.90 -7.22
CA ARG A 271 29.28 -11.87 -6.13
C ARG A 271 28.71 -13.24 -6.48
N PHE A 272 27.55 -13.29 -7.15
CA PHE A 272 26.96 -14.53 -7.62
C PHE A 272 27.87 -15.23 -8.64
N LEU A 273 28.42 -14.50 -9.62
CA LEU A 273 29.31 -15.07 -10.65
C LEU A 273 30.63 -15.64 -10.09
N PHE A 274 31.15 -15.06 -9.00
CA PHE A 274 32.43 -15.45 -8.39
C PHE A 274 32.29 -16.42 -7.20
N HIS A 275 31.07 -16.81 -6.83
CA HIS A 275 30.81 -17.72 -5.71
C HIS A 275 30.19 -19.06 -6.15
N ASP A 276 30.17 -19.29 -7.46
CA ASP A 276 30.14 -20.62 -8.12
C ASP A 276 31.58 -20.98 -8.55
#